data_AF-A0A3G2R2L7-F1
#
_entry.id   AF-A0A3G2R2L7-F1
#
_cell.length_a   1.000
_cell.length_b   1.000
_cell.length_c   1.000
_cell.angle_alpha   90.00
_cell.angle_beta   90.00
_cell.angle_gamma   90.00
#
_symmetry.space_group_name_H-M   'P 1'
#
loop_
_entity.id
_entity.type
_entity.pdbx_description
1 polymer ?
#
loop_
_entity_poly.entity_id
_entity_poly.type
_entity_poly.pdbx_seq_one_letter_code
_entity_poly.pdbx_strand_id
1 'polypeptide(L)'
;MNVEYFGLNHLGWIKKVYHNGIDLTDNVIDRFDEIDGIIEKDIVQFHKAIPVSHLKYYFHPDRILNKPQTRAHELLSLEEEILGNFKSGNLEQGLNLLNRRSTVWYKYIIDFIKQFMEINRRFTF
;
A
#
# COMPACT_ATOMS: atom_id res chain seq x y z
N MET A 1 -5.97 -6.18 13.55
CA MET A 1 -6.77 -6.23 12.31
C MET A 1 -6.36 -7.47 11.54
N ASN A 2 -7.32 -8.19 10.95
CA ASN A 2 -7.10 -9.40 10.15
C ASN A 2 -7.89 -9.26 8.84
N VAL A 3 -7.37 -9.78 7.74
CA VAL A 3 -8.01 -9.73 6.42
C VAL A 3 -7.90 -11.08 5.72
N GLU A 4 -8.94 -11.46 4.98
CA GLU A 4 -8.91 -12.61 4.09
C GLU A 4 -8.54 -12.13 2.68
N TYR A 5 -7.30 -12.33 2.28
CA TYR A 5 -6.77 -11.90 0.99
C TYR A 5 -6.68 -13.07 0.00
N PHE A 6 -6.99 -12.82 -1.27
CA PHE A 6 -6.73 -13.75 -2.35
C PHE A 6 -6.30 -13.03 -3.64
N GLY A 7 -5.47 -13.69 -4.44
CA GLY A 7 -4.96 -13.17 -5.71
C GLY A 7 -3.44 -13.24 -5.81
N LEU A 8 -2.89 -12.46 -6.73
CA LEU A 8 -1.46 -12.32 -7.00
C LEU A 8 -0.93 -11.00 -6.45
N ASN A 9 0.39 -10.83 -6.48
CA ASN A 9 0.98 -9.52 -6.25
C ASN A 9 0.37 -8.48 -7.22
N HIS A 10 -0.11 -7.35 -6.68
CA HIS A 10 -0.76 -6.26 -7.42
C HIS A 10 -2.05 -6.64 -8.17
N LEU A 11 -2.59 -7.83 -7.96
CA LEU A 11 -3.82 -8.29 -8.60
C LEU A 11 -4.58 -9.20 -7.64
N GLY A 12 -5.35 -8.61 -6.73
CA GLY A 12 -6.05 -9.36 -5.71
C GLY A 12 -7.17 -8.59 -5.05
N TRP A 13 -7.86 -9.28 -4.17
CA TRP A 13 -9.02 -8.80 -3.44
C TRP A 13 -8.93 -9.19 -1.98
N ILE A 14 -9.52 -8.36 -1.12
CA ILE A 14 -9.77 -8.65 0.28
C ILE A 14 -11.24 -9.03 0.40
N LYS A 15 -11.50 -10.29 0.79
CA LYS A 15 -12.87 -10.82 0.94
C LYS A 15 -13.51 -10.42 2.25
N LYS A 16 -12.73 -10.39 3.32
CA LYS A 16 -13.18 -10.10 4.68
C LYS A 16 -12.22 -9.17 5.39
N VAL A 17 -12.77 -8.30 6.23
CA VAL A 17 -12.01 -7.38 7.09
C VAL A 17 -12.50 -7.54 8.52
N TYR A 18 -11.59 -7.89 9.43
CA TYR A 18 -11.89 -8.03 10.85
C TYR A 18 -11.06 -7.08 11.71
N HIS A 19 -11.71 -6.44 12.68
CA HIS A 19 -11.05 -5.64 13.70
C HIS A 19 -11.49 -6.13 15.08
N ASN A 20 -10.54 -6.58 15.89
CA ASN A 20 -10.79 -7.18 17.21
C ASN A 20 -11.86 -8.29 17.19
N GLY A 21 -11.84 -9.13 16.15
CA GLY A 21 -12.81 -10.22 15.95
C GLY A 21 -14.16 -9.81 15.36
N ILE A 22 -14.42 -8.51 15.17
CA ILE A 22 -15.65 -8.00 14.57
C ILE A 22 -15.48 -7.93 13.05
N ASP A 23 -16.40 -8.56 12.30
CA ASP A 23 -16.47 -8.43 10.84
C ASP A 23 -16.96 -7.02 10.47
N LEU A 24 -16.10 -6.26 9.79
CA LEU A 24 -16.34 -4.91 9.32
C LEU A 24 -16.47 -4.83 7.80
N THR A 25 -16.56 -5.96 7.10
CA THR A 25 -16.50 -6.02 5.64
C THR A 25 -17.53 -5.09 4.99
N ASP A 26 -18.79 -5.18 5.39
CA ASP A 26 -19.85 -4.37 4.80
C ASP A 26 -19.67 -2.89 5.11
N ASN A 27 -19.25 -2.54 6.34
CA ASN A 27 -18.93 -1.15 6.70
C ASN A 27 -17.81 -0.56 5.83
N VAL A 28 -16.79 -1.37 5.51
CA VAL A 28 -15.68 -0.95 4.63
C VAL A 28 -16.15 -0.79 3.19
N ILE A 29 -16.98 -1.71 2.68
CA ILE A 29 -17.55 -1.61 1.33
C ILE A 29 -18.47 -0.39 1.22
N ASP A 30 -19.30 -0.14 2.24
CA ASP A 30 -20.24 0.98 2.25
C ASP A 30 -19.57 2.35 2.31
N ARG A 31 -18.34 2.39 2.84
CA ARG A 31 -17.54 3.61 2.94
C ARG A 31 -16.34 3.61 2.00
N PHE A 32 -16.37 2.78 0.96
CA PHE A 32 -15.20 2.58 0.10
C PHE A 32 -14.75 3.86 -0.63
N ASP A 33 -15.67 4.77 -0.95
CA ASP A 33 -15.33 6.06 -1.56
C ASP A 33 -14.47 6.95 -0.65
N GLU A 34 -14.46 6.71 0.66
CA GLU A 34 -13.55 7.38 1.61
C GLU A 34 -12.12 6.79 1.58
N ILE A 35 -11.95 5.60 0.99
CA ILE A 35 -10.70 4.82 0.99
C ILE A 35 -9.96 4.98 -0.34
N ASP A 36 -10.67 4.88 -1.47
CA ASP A 36 -10.09 5.01 -2.80
C ASP A 36 -10.94 5.95 -3.65
N GLY A 37 -10.32 7.02 -4.15
CA GLY A 37 -10.99 8.02 -5.00
C GLY A 37 -10.92 7.71 -6.50
N ILE A 38 -10.35 6.57 -6.91
CA ILE A 38 -10.17 6.19 -8.31
C ILE A 38 -11.08 5.01 -8.67
N ILE A 39 -11.13 3.99 -7.82
CA ILE A 39 -12.03 2.83 -8.00
C ILE A 39 -13.38 3.18 -7.35
N GLU A 40 -14.48 3.07 -8.09
CA GLU A 40 -15.80 3.39 -7.57
C GLU A 40 -16.29 2.32 -6.60
N LYS A 41 -17.00 2.76 -5.55
CA LYS A 41 -17.72 1.87 -4.64
C LYS A 41 -18.63 0.86 -5.34
N ASP A 42 -19.29 1.23 -6.44
CA ASP A 42 -20.18 0.33 -7.19
C ASP A 42 -19.46 -0.93 -7.68
N ILE A 43 -18.21 -0.81 -8.12
CA ILE A 43 -17.38 -1.95 -8.51
C ILE A 43 -17.16 -2.86 -7.31
N VAL A 44 -16.86 -2.29 -6.15
CA VAL A 44 -16.61 -3.04 -4.91
C VAL A 44 -17.86 -3.74 -4.41
N GLN A 45 -19.01 -3.06 -4.44
CA GLN A 45 -20.31 -3.61 -4.07
C GLN A 45 -20.70 -4.79 -4.98
N PHE A 46 -20.48 -4.67 -6.29
CA PHE A 46 -20.75 -5.74 -7.25
C PHE A 46 -19.94 -7.00 -6.95
N HIS A 47 -18.63 -6.85 -6.69
CA HIS A 47 -17.75 -7.99 -6.40
C HIS A 47 -17.91 -8.54 -4.97
N LYS A 48 -18.51 -7.76 -4.05
CA LYS A 48 -18.55 -8.05 -2.61
C LYS A 48 -17.15 -8.37 -2.03
N ALA A 49 -16.14 -7.68 -2.54
CA ALA A 49 -14.74 -7.85 -2.17
C ALA A 49 -13.97 -6.58 -2.52
N ILE A 50 -13.04 -6.19 -1.66
CA ILE A 50 -12.30 -4.93 -1.77
C ILE A 50 -11.07 -5.13 -2.68
N PRO A 51 -10.97 -4.45 -3.81
CA PRO A 51 -9.84 -4.61 -4.72
C PRO A 51 -8.56 -3.97 -4.16
N VAL A 52 -7.40 -4.56 -4.44
CA VAL A 52 -6.13 -3.85 -4.22
C VAL A 52 -6.02 -2.66 -5.16
N SER A 53 -5.36 -1.58 -4.71
CA SER A 53 -5.27 -0.30 -5.44
C SER A 53 -4.68 -0.39 -6.85
N HIS A 54 -3.95 -1.46 -7.18
CA HIS A 54 -3.43 -1.70 -8.54
C HIS A 54 -4.53 -2.09 -9.53
N LEU A 55 -5.69 -2.58 -9.09
CA LEU A 55 -6.80 -2.88 -10.00
C LEU A 55 -7.37 -1.64 -10.69
N LYS A 56 -7.05 -0.42 -10.23
CA LYS A 56 -7.38 0.83 -10.95
C LYS A 56 -6.80 0.89 -12.36
N TYR A 57 -5.67 0.23 -12.63
CA TYR A 57 -5.10 0.14 -13.98
C TYR A 57 -5.94 -0.74 -14.92
N TYR A 58 -6.75 -1.65 -14.37
CA TYR A 58 -7.63 -2.54 -15.11
C TYR A 58 -9.04 -1.98 -15.23
N PHE A 59 -9.56 -1.37 -14.16
CA PHE A 59 -10.90 -0.74 -14.19
C PHE A 59 -10.90 0.59 -14.92
N HIS A 60 -9.82 1.37 -14.81
CA HIS A 60 -9.73 2.74 -15.33
C HIS A 60 -8.44 3.03 -16.09
N PRO A 61 -8.08 2.23 -17.11
CA PRO A 61 -6.83 2.42 -17.85
C PRO A 61 -6.70 3.84 -18.40
N ASP A 62 -7.76 4.40 -18.98
CA ASP A 62 -7.74 5.73 -19.59
C ASP A 62 -7.45 6.85 -18.56
N ARG A 63 -8.05 6.76 -17.37
CA ARG A 63 -7.82 7.76 -16.29
C ARG A 63 -6.36 7.77 -15.84
N ILE A 64 -5.69 6.62 -15.91
CA ILE A 64 -4.30 6.49 -15.48
C ILE A 64 -3.32 6.85 -16.60
N LEU A 65 -3.62 6.47 -17.84
CA LEU A 65 -2.78 6.73 -19.01
C LEU A 65 -2.75 8.21 -19.41
N ASN A 66 -3.78 8.98 -19.08
CA ASN A 66 -3.86 10.42 -19.41
C ASN A 66 -2.96 11.33 -18.55
N LYS A 67 -2.02 10.77 -17.77
CA LYS A 67 -1.09 11.58 -16.97
C LYS A 67 0.05 12.13 -17.84
N PRO A 68 0.32 13.44 -17.78
CA PRO A 68 1.32 14.09 -18.63
C PRO A 68 2.77 13.69 -18.29
N GLN A 69 3.02 13.24 -17.06
CA GLN A 69 4.34 12.85 -16.58
C GLN A 69 4.31 11.44 -15.99
N THR A 70 5.37 10.67 -16.24
CA THR A 70 5.49 9.33 -15.67
C THR A 70 5.95 9.39 -14.23
N ARG A 71 5.51 8.43 -13.42
CA ARG A 71 5.96 8.28 -12.03
C ARG A 71 7.49 8.16 -11.91
N ALA A 72 8.16 7.60 -12.92
CA ALA A 72 9.61 7.50 -12.93
C ALA A 72 10.29 8.87 -12.95
N HIS A 73 9.81 9.82 -13.75
CA HIS A 73 10.36 11.18 -13.75
C HIS A 73 10.16 11.88 -12.41
N GLU A 74 8.98 11.76 -11.80
CA GLU A 74 8.71 12.30 -10.45
C GLU A 74 9.68 11.73 -9.41
N LEU A 75 9.97 10.42 -9.49
CA LEU A 75 10.88 9.74 -8.56
C LEU A 75 12.34 10.16 -8.77
N LEU A 76 12.77 10.38 -10.01
CA LEU A 76 14.11 10.90 -10.29
C LEU A 76 14.31 12.28 -9.69
N SER A 77 13.36 13.20 -9.90
CA SER A 77 13.43 14.54 -9.29
C SER A 77 13.41 14.49 -7.76
N LEU A 78 12.59 13.61 -7.16
CA LEU A 78 12.56 13.41 -5.71
C LEU A 78 13.89 12.85 -5.18
N GLU A 79 14.50 11.91 -5.90
CA GLU A 79 15.78 11.31 -5.53
C GLU A 79 16.92 12.33 -5.57
N GLU A 80 16.97 13.20 -6.58
CA GLU A 80 17.92 14.31 -6.64
C GLU A 80 17.77 15.25 -5.42
N GLU A 81 16.54 15.59 -5.03
CA GLU A 81 16.25 16.41 -3.86
C GLU A 81 16.73 15.75 -2.56
N ILE A 82 16.45 14.45 -2.39
CA ILE A 82 16.89 13.67 -1.22
C ILE A 82 18.42 13.65 -1.13
N LEU A 83 19.10 13.33 -2.23
CA LEU A 83 20.56 13.25 -2.26
C LEU A 83 21.20 14.63 -2.06
N GLY A 84 20.59 15.69 -2.57
CA GLY A 84 21.02 17.08 -2.32
C GLY A 84 20.99 17.42 -0.83
N ASN A 85 19.89 17.13 -0.15
CA ASN A 85 19.75 17.35 1.30
C ASN A 85 20.78 16.57 2.12
N PHE A 86 21.07 15.32 1.75
CA PHE A 86 22.12 14.55 2.41
C PHE A 86 23.52 15.14 2.19
N LYS A 87 23.83 15.58 0.97
CA LYS A 87 25.12 16.22 0.67
C LYS A 87 25.32 17.53 1.43
N SER A 88 24.25 18.31 1.63
CA SER A 88 24.31 19.58 2.37
C SER A 88 24.23 19.41 3.89
N GLY A 89 24.15 18.17 4.40
CA GLY A 89 24.03 17.88 5.83
C GLY A 89 22.62 18.09 6.41
N ASN A 90 21.61 18.39 5.59
CA ASN A 90 20.22 18.52 6.02
C ASN A 90 19.54 17.14 6.09
N LEU A 91 19.95 16.33 7.06
CA LEU A 91 19.52 14.93 7.17
C LEU A 91 18.02 14.80 7.45
N GLU A 92 17.45 15.66 8.30
CA GLU A 92 16.03 15.62 8.65
C GLU A 92 15.14 15.79 7.42
N GLN A 93 15.45 16.79 6.59
CA GLN A 93 14.68 17.03 5.37
C GLN A 93 14.80 15.87 4.38
N GLY A 94 16.00 15.32 4.20
CA GLY A 94 16.20 14.15 3.34
C GLY A 94 15.40 12.92 3.82
N LEU A 95 15.34 12.69 5.14
CA LEU A 95 14.55 11.61 5.74
C LEU A 95 13.04 11.82 5.57
N ASN A 96 12.56 13.05 5.75
CA ASN A 96 11.14 13.38 5.56
C ASN A 96 10.69 13.11 4.12
N LEU A 97 11.54 13.41 3.14
CA LEU A 97 11.28 13.17 1.72
C LEU A 97 11.23 11.67 1.36
N LEU A 98 11.95 10.80 2.06
CA LEU A 98 11.92 9.34 1.81
C LEU A 98 10.51 8.75 1.98
N ASN A 99 9.69 9.30 2.87
CA ASN A 99 8.29 8.85 3.04
C ASN A 99 7.46 9.03 1.75
N ARG A 100 7.81 10.00 0.89
CA ARG A 100 7.14 10.26 -0.40
C ARG A 100 7.54 9.26 -1.50
N ARG A 101 8.57 8.45 -1.30
CA ARG A 101 9.02 7.39 -2.22
C ARG A 101 8.15 6.12 -2.16
N SER A 102 7.20 6.06 -1.21
CA SER A 102 6.23 4.96 -1.07
C SER A 102 6.86 3.61 -0.69
N THR A 103 7.61 3.52 0.40
CA THR A 103 8.25 2.25 0.82
C THR A 103 7.96 1.87 2.28
N VAL A 104 6.76 2.19 2.76
CA VAL A 104 6.35 1.94 4.15
C VAL A 104 6.40 0.44 4.50
N TRP A 105 6.25 -0.45 3.52
CA TRP A 105 6.23 -1.90 3.70
C TRP A 105 7.57 -2.53 4.11
N TYR A 106 8.72 -1.91 3.84
CA TYR A 106 10.00 -2.47 4.31
C TYR A 106 10.09 -2.52 5.83
N LYS A 107 9.45 -1.57 6.53
CA LYS A 107 9.38 -1.60 8.00
C LYS A 107 8.66 -2.87 8.49
N TYR A 108 7.53 -3.20 7.87
CA TYR A 108 6.76 -4.40 8.23
C TYR A 108 7.52 -5.70 7.91
N ILE A 109 8.34 -5.71 6.85
CA ILE A 109 9.22 -6.85 6.55
C ILE A 109 10.25 -7.05 7.67
N ILE A 110 10.86 -5.97 8.18
CA ILE A 110 11.79 -6.06 9.31
C ILE A 110 11.08 -6.58 10.57
N ASP A 111 9.88 -6.08 10.86
CA ASP A 111 9.10 -6.52 12.02
C ASP A 111 8.68 -8.00 11.90
N PHE A 112 8.35 -8.45 10.69
CA PHE A 112 8.08 -9.85 10.40
C PHE A 112 9.32 -10.72 10.61
N ILE A 113 10.47 -10.32 10.07
CA ILE A 113 11.74 -11.06 10.22
C ILE A 113 12.11 -11.18 11.70
N LYS A 114 11.98 -10.10 12.48
CA LYS A 114 12.24 -10.13 13.94
C LYS A 114 11.36 -11.15 14.65
N GLN A 115 10.04 -11.10 14.42
CA GLN A 115 9.11 -12.04 15.03
C GLN A 115 9.39 -13.49 14.61
N PHE A 116 9.68 -13.71 13.32
CA PHE A 116 10.05 -15.03 12.81
C PHE A 116 11.31 -15.58 13.48
N MET A 117 12.34 -14.74 13.68
CA MET A 117 13.56 -15.14 14.38
C MET A 117 13.31 -15.46 15.86
N GLU A 118 12.47 -14.69 16.55
CA GLU A 118 12.12 -14.95 17.95
C GLU A 118 11.36 -16.26 18.14
N ILE A 119 10.42 -16.55 17.24
CA ILE A 119 9.70 -17.83 17.22
C ILE A 119 10.69 -18.98 17.03
N ASN A 120 11.58 -18.90 16.03
CA ASN A 120 12.52 -19.99 15.76
C ASN A 120 13.57 -20.22 16.86
N ARG A 121 14.01 -19.16 17.57
CA ARG A 121 14.90 -19.34 18.74
C ARG A 121 14.25 -20.12 19.88
N ARG A 122 12.92 -20.09 20.02
CA ARG A 122 12.18 -20.87 21.02
C ARG A 122 12.07 -22.37 20.68
N PHE A 123 12.47 -22.79 19.47
CA PHE A 123 12.35 -24.18 18.99
C PHE A 123 13.69 -24.88 18.68
N THR A 124 14.83 -24.21 18.91
CA THR A 124 16.15 -24.86 18.98
C THR A 124 16.39 -25.35 20.41
N PHE A 125 16.38 -26.68 20.58
CA PHE A 125 16.79 -27.39 21.79
C PHE A 125 18.29 -27.29 22.05
#